data_AF-R9HHC8-F1
#
_entry.id   AF-R9HHC8-F1
#
_cell.length_a   1.000
_cell.length_b   1.000
_cell.length_c   1.000
_cell.angle_alpha   90.00
_cell.angle_beta   90.00
_cell.angle_gamma   90.00
#
_symmetry.space_group_name_H-M   'P 1'
#
loop_
_entity.id
_entity.type
_entity.pdbx_description
1 polymer ?
#
loop_
_entity_poly.entity_id
_entity_poly.type
_entity_poly.pdbx_seq_one_letter_code
_entity_poly.pdbx_strand_id
1 'polypeptide(L)'
;MFLTIEDYKSVCDSFEFEQVTACEAERLTAERAAMEQICSYTRHRYDMRQAFAAEGEQRNAMLVQCMVNITLWLMIHRLPQNMGHERRECLYNDSVKWLRDVQNSKASPDLPTYTGTDGETDAHNPVRYGSMPPNRYDY
;
A
#
# COMPACT_ATOMS: atom_id res chain seq x y z
N MET A 1 5.65 10.09 -9.17
CA MET A 1 4.97 9.83 -7.88
C MET A 1 3.86 8.84 -8.16
N PHE A 2 3.60 7.92 -7.22
CA PHE A 2 2.57 6.89 -7.40
C PHE A 2 1.14 7.48 -7.43
N LEU A 3 0.88 8.47 -6.58
CA LEU A 3 -0.37 9.22 -6.57
C LEU A 3 -0.32 10.42 -7.51
N THR A 4 -1.46 10.66 -8.15
CA THR A 4 -1.78 11.86 -8.92
C THR A 4 -2.75 12.71 -8.12
N ILE A 5 -2.83 14.00 -8.45
CA ILE A 5 -3.79 14.91 -7.80
C ILE A 5 -5.23 14.40 -8.02
N GLU A 6 -5.53 13.80 -9.16
CA GLU A 6 -6.88 13.32 -9.46
C GLU A 6 -7.34 12.16 -8.58
N ASP A 7 -6.42 11.36 -8.05
CA ASP A 7 -6.76 10.23 -7.19
C ASP A 7 -7.48 10.68 -5.90
N TYR A 8 -7.24 11.93 -5.45
CA TYR A 8 -7.92 12.52 -4.29
C TYR A 8 -9.38 12.86 -4.53
N LYS A 9 -9.82 13.06 -5.78
CA LYS A 9 -11.22 13.36 -6.12
C LYS A 9 -12.18 12.22 -5.76
N SER A 10 -11.66 11.00 -5.59
CA SER A 10 -12.47 9.83 -5.21
C SER A 10 -12.97 9.90 -3.76
N VAL A 11 -12.29 10.65 -2.90
CA VAL A 11 -12.57 10.73 -1.46
C VAL A 11 -12.95 12.14 -1.02
N CYS A 12 -12.34 13.16 -1.61
CA CYS A 12 -12.53 14.56 -1.25
C CYS A 12 -13.67 15.24 -2.00
N ASP A 13 -14.41 16.09 -1.29
CA ASP A 13 -15.30 17.07 -1.92
C ASP A 13 -14.49 18.20 -2.59
N SER A 14 -15.12 18.97 -3.48
CA SER A 14 -14.47 20.03 -4.27
C SER A 14 -13.66 21.03 -3.43
N PHE A 15 -14.17 21.40 -2.25
CA PHE A 15 -13.48 22.33 -1.34
C PHE A 15 -12.25 21.69 -0.68
N GLU A 16 -12.35 20.44 -0.23
CA GLU A 16 -11.23 19.71 0.36
C GLU A 16 -10.14 19.45 -0.68
N PHE A 17 -10.55 19.13 -1.90
CA PHE A 17 -9.67 18.92 -3.04
C PHE A 17 -8.86 20.18 -3.36
N GLU A 18 -9.49 21.36 -3.33
CA GLU A 18 -8.80 22.64 -3.52
C GLU A 18 -7.76 22.89 -2.44
N GLN A 19 -8.07 22.64 -1.16
CA GLN A 19 -7.11 22.78 -0.06
C GLN A 19 -5.92 21.81 -0.19
N VAL A 20 -6.19 20.55 -0.51
CA VAL A 20 -5.14 19.53 -0.72
C VAL A 20 -4.23 19.91 -1.89
N THR A 21 -4.80 20.53 -2.92
CA THR A 21 -4.05 21.01 -4.09
C THR A 21 -3.22 22.25 -3.75
N ALA A 22 -3.73 23.15 -2.91
CA ALA A 22 -3.03 24.37 -2.49
C ALA A 22 -1.83 24.09 -1.56
N CYS A 23 -1.93 23.07 -0.69
CA CYS A 23 -0.88 22.70 0.27
C CYS A 23 0.06 21.61 -0.29
N GLU A 24 0.73 21.90 -1.41
CA GLU A 24 1.57 20.91 -2.11
C GLU A 24 2.71 20.36 -1.24
N ALA A 25 3.46 21.22 -0.54
CA ALA A 25 4.61 20.79 0.24
C ALA A 25 4.22 19.83 1.39
N GLU A 26 3.12 20.13 2.07
CA GLU A 26 2.55 19.32 3.14
C GLU A 26 2.02 18.00 2.59
N ARG A 27 1.33 18.04 1.44
CA ARG A 27 0.85 16.84 0.73
C ARG A 27 2.00 15.93 0.36
N LEU A 28 3.05 16.44 -0.30
CA LEU A 28 4.23 15.65 -0.68
C LEU A 28 4.92 15.01 0.53
N THR A 29 4.97 15.73 1.66
CA THR A 29 5.52 15.20 2.90
C THR A 29 4.64 14.09 3.48
N ALA A 30 3.31 14.28 3.47
CA ALA A 30 2.34 13.30 3.93
C ALA A 30 2.34 12.04 3.05
N GLU A 31 2.46 12.19 1.72
CA GLU A 31 2.56 11.06 0.80
C GLU A 31 3.80 10.21 1.04
N ARG A 32 4.97 10.83 1.29
CA ARG A 32 6.20 10.11 1.64
C ARG A 32 6.03 9.33 2.95
N ALA A 33 5.41 9.94 3.95
CA ALA A 33 5.12 9.28 5.22
C ALA A 33 4.12 8.12 5.05
N ALA A 34 3.06 8.32 4.26
CA ALA A 34 2.07 7.29 3.95
C ALA A 34 2.70 6.10 3.21
N MET A 35 3.59 6.36 2.24
CA MET A 35 4.33 5.34 1.50
C MET A 35 5.20 4.49 2.44
N GLU A 36 5.97 5.11 3.35
CA GLU A 36 6.79 4.36 4.30
C GLU A 36 5.92 3.57 5.28
N GLN A 37 4.81 4.14 5.74
CA GLN A 37 3.86 3.44 6.61
C GLN A 37 3.30 2.19 5.92
N ILE A 38 2.83 2.29 4.69
CA ILE A 38 2.35 1.13 3.92
C ILE A 38 3.47 0.09 3.76
N CYS A 39 4.67 0.53 3.35
CA CYS A 39 5.81 -0.36 3.20
C CYS A 39 6.12 -1.13 4.49
N SER A 40 6.00 -0.52 5.66
CA SER A 40 6.29 -1.18 6.94
C SER A 40 5.44 -2.44 7.16
N TYR A 41 4.21 -2.49 6.62
CA TYR A 41 3.34 -3.66 6.70
C TYR A 41 3.61 -4.68 5.58
N THR A 42 3.90 -4.25 4.35
CA THR A 42 3.86 -5.11 3.15
C THR A 42 5.23 -5.49 2.58
N ARG A 43 6.30 -4.75 2.90
CA ARG A 43 7.66 -4.91 2.33
C ARG A 43 8.28 -6.28 2.58
N HIS A 44 7.80 -7.04 3.57
CA HIS A 44 8.28 -8.39 3.87
C HIS A 44 7.92 -9.42 2.78
N ARG A 45 6.83 -9.21 2.03
CA ARG A 45 6.30 -10.15 1.03
C ARG A 45 6.32 -9.59 -0.39
N TYR A 46 6.02 -8.30 -0.52
CA TYR A 46 5.84 -7.65 -1.81
C TYR A 46 7.01 -6.73 -2.15
N ASP A 47 7.34 -6.68 -3.44
CA ASP A 47 8.26 -5.68 -3.98
C ASP A 47 7.53 -4.34 -4.09
N MET A 48 7.56 -3.59 -2.99
CA MET A 48 6.92 -2.28 -2.93
C MET A 48 7.60 -1.26 -3.85
N ARG A 49 8.88 -1.46 -4.23
CA ARG A 49 9.55 -0.56 -5.17
C ARG A 49 8.93 -0.69 -6.55
N GLN A 50 8.70 -1.93 -6.99
CA GLN A 50 7.99 -2.19 -8.24
C GLN A 50 6.52 -1.75 -8.16
N ALA A 51 5.84 -2.02 -7.04
CA ALA A 51 4.44 -1.64 -6.87
C ALA A 51 4.22 -0.12 -6.97
N PHE A 52 5.08 0.68 -6.32
CA PHE A 52 5.00 2.14 -6.37
C PHE A 52 5.57 2.76 -7.65
N ALA A 53 6.26 1.98 -8.48
CA ALA A 53 6.74 2.42 -9.80
C ALA A 53 5.68 2.23 -10.91
N ALA A 54 4.60 1.50 -10.65
CA ALA A 54 3.52 1.31 -11.62
C ALA A 54 2.78 2.63 -11.93
N GLU A 55 2.32 2.78 -13.16
CA GLU A 55 1.62 3.98 -13.65
C GLU A 55 0.28 3.62 -14.33
N GLY A 56 -0.64 4.58 -14.38
CA GLY A 56 -1.94 4.41 -15.05
C GLY A 56 -2.77 3.26 -14.46
N GLU A 57 -3.27 2.38 -15.33
CA GLU A 57 -4.10 1.22 -14.99
C GLU A 57 -3.31 0.05 -14.37
N GLN A 58 -1.97 0.08 -14.45
CA GLN A 58 -1.13 -0.94 -13.81
C GLN A 58 -1.02 -0.74 -12.30
N ARG A 59 -1.45 0.43 -11.80
CA ARG A 59 -1.49 0.70 -10.36
C ARG A 59 -2.58 -0.13 -9.73
N ASN A 60 -2.24 -0.80 -8.62
CA ASN A 60 -3.25 -1.50 -7.83
C ASN A 60 -4.24 -0.48 -7.23
N ALA A 61 -5.50 -0.55 -7.64
CA ALA A 61 -6.53 0.42 -7.24
C ALA A 61 -6.76 0.47 -5.72
N MET A 62 -6.67 -0.68 -5.04
CA MET A 62 -6.80 -0.75 -3.59
C MET A 62 -5.61 -0.10 -2.88
N LEU A 63 -4.39 -0.27 -3.42
CA LEU A 63 -3.19 0.40 -2.91
C LEU A 63 -3.30 1.92 -3.09
N VAL A 64 -3.82 2.39 -4.23
CA VAL A 64 -4.08 3.82 -4.49
C VAL A 64 -5.05 4.38 -3.44
N GLN A 65 -6.22 3.75 -3.26
CA GLN A 65 -7.20 4.19 -2.26
C GLN A 65 -6.63 4.19 -0.83
N CYS A 66 -5.90 3.14 -0.45
CA CYS A 66 -5.26 3.02 0.85
C CYS A 66 -4.27 4.18 1.09
N MET A 67 -3.41 4.47 0.11
CA MET A 67 -2.43 5.54 0.22
C MET A 67 -3.08 6.93 0.27
N VAL A 68 -4.15 7.17 -0.49
CA VAL A 68 -4.93 8.42 -0.43
C VAL A 68 -5.50 8.62 0.98
N ASN A 69 -6.17 7.60 1.54
CA ASN A 69 -6.78 7.69 2.86
C ASN A 69 -5.76 7.98 3.96
N ILE A 70 -4.61 7.29 3.95
CA ILE A 70 -3.53 7.51 4.93
C ILE A 70 -2.94 8.92 4.76
N THR A 71 -2.69 9.35 3.52
CA THR A 71 -2.16 10.69 3.24
C THR A 71 -3.10 11.77 3.76
N LEU A 72 -4.40 11.65 3.47
CA LEU A 72 -5.43 12.58 3.92
C LEU A 72 -5.54 12.66 5.43
N TRP A 73 -5.41 11.52 6.14
CA TRP A 73 -5.37 11.48 7.60
C TRP A 73 -4.16 12.23 8.19
N LEU A 74 -2.98 12.03 7.60
CA LEU A 74 -1.77 12.74 8.01
C LEU A 74 -1.85 14.25 7.75
N MET A 75 -2.60 14.66 6.71
CA MET A 75 -2.84 16.07 6.40
C MET A 75 -3.85 16.74 7.33
N ILE A 76 -4.86 16.04 7.87
CA ILE A 76 -5.84 16.62 8.82
C ILE A 76 -5.16 17.30 9.99
N HIS A 77 -4.13 16.65 10.56
CA HIS A 77 -3.40 17.18 11.72
C HIS A 77 -2.67 18.50 11.42
N ARG A 78 -2.55 18.87 10.13
CA ARG A 78 -1.83 20.05 9.64
C ARG A 78 -2.76 21.12 9.04
N LEU A 79 -4.03 20.79 8.77
CA LEU A 79 -4.99 21.70 8.15
C LEU A 79 -5.94 22.30 9.20
N PRO A 80 -6.15 23.63 9.20
CA PRO A 80 -7.13 24.25 10.06
C PRO A 80 -8.54 23.91 9.56
N GLN A 81 -9.34 23.23 10.40
CA GLN A 81 -10.81 23.22 10.47
C GLN A 81 -11.44 21.89 10.92
N ASN A 82 -10.69 20.80 11.13
CA ASN A 82 -11.18 19.52 11.71
C ASN A 82 -12.52 18.97 11.13
N MET A 83 -13.00 19.46 9.99
CA MET A 83 -14.23 18.99 9.35
C MET A 83 -14.00 17.61 8.75
N GLY A 84 -14.88 16.67 9.04
CA GLY A 84 -14.81 15.30 8.52
C GLY A 84 -13.85 14.35 9.26
N HIS A 85 -13.43 14.68 10.49
CA HIS A 85 -12.53 13.85 11.29
C HIS A 85 -13.04 12.41 11.44
N GLU A 86 -14.31 12.20 11.79
CA GLU A 86 -14.88 10.86 11.98
C GLU A 86 -14.86 10.02 10.69
N ARG A 87 -15.27 10.60 9.55
CA ARG A 87 -15.25 9.91 8.26
C ARG A 87 -13.82 9.51 7.87
N ARG A 88 -12.87 10.42 8.04
CA ARG A 88 -11.47 10.20 7.68
C ARG A 88 -10.78 9.21 8.63
N GLU A 89 -11.13 9.24 9.92
CA GLU A 89 -10.69 8.26 10.90
C GLU A 89 -11.19 6.85 10.56
N CYS A 90 -12.47 6.71 10.19
CA CYS A 90 -13.00 5.43 9.71
C CYS A 90 -12.24 4.91 8.47
N LEU A 91 -12.06 5.74 7.45
CA LEU A 91 -11.34 5.35 6.22
C LEU A 91 -9.86 5.02 6.49
N TYR A 92 -9.22 5.75 7.40
CA TYR A 92 -7.86 5.46 7.86
C TYR A 92 -7.79 4.11 8.58
N ASN A 93 -8.69 3.88 9.53
CA ASN A 93 -8.74 2.63 10.30
C ASN A 93 -9.02 1.42 9.39
N ASP A 94 -9.91 1.56 8.40
CA ASP A 94 -10.18 0.53 7.40
C ASP A 94 -8.95 0.25 6.52
N SER A 95 -8.23 1.30 6.13
CA SER A 95 -6.98 1.18 5.36
C SER A 95 -5.88 0.47 6.15
N VAL A 96 -5.70 0.82 7.43
CA VAL A 96 -4.76 0.15 8.34
C VAL A 96 -5.17 -1.30 8.62
N LYS A 97 -6.47 -1.56 8.78
CA LYS A 97 -6.99 -2.92 8.94
C LYS A 97 -6.67 -3.78 7.72
N TRP A 98 -6.90 -3.25 6.51
CA TRP A 98 -6.54 -3.94 5.28
C TRP A 98 -5.04 -4.23 5.23
N LEU A 99 -4.16 -3.26 5.54
CA LEU A 99 -2.71 -3.49 5.60
C LEU A 99 -2.31 -4.60 6.60
N ARG A 100 -2.96 -4.66 7.76
CA ARG A 100 -2.78 -5.74 8.74
C ARG A 100 -3.28 -7.08 8.22
N ASP A 101 -4.38 -7.11 7.50
CA ASP A 101 -4.90 -8.34 6.88
C ASP A 101 -3.96 -8.82 5.75
N VAL A 102 -3.37 -7.90 4.99
CA VAL A 102 -2.30 -8.22 4.01
C VAL A 102 -1.07 -8.78 4.72
N GLN A 103 -0.63 -8.15 5.81
CA GLN A 103 0.51 -8.62 6.61
C GLN A 103 0.29 -10.01 7.20
N ASN A 104 -0.92 -10.29 7.68
CA ASN A 104 -1.30 -11.59 8.24
C ASN A 104 -1.72 -12.60 7.16
N SER A 105 -1.53 -12.29 5.88
CA SER A 105 -1.93 -13.14 4.75
C SER A 105 -3.41 -13.52 4.71
N LYS A 106 -4.29 -12.74 5.36
CA LYS A 106 -5.75 -12.86 5.28
C LYS A 106 -6.32 -12.19 4.03
N ALA A 107 -5.61 -11.19 3.51
CA ALA A 107 -5.85 -10.57 2.21
C ALA A 107 -4.63 -10.77 1.31
N SER A 108 -4.84 -11.14 0.05
CA SER A 108 -3.76 -11.30 -0.94
C SER A 108 -4.03 -10.37 -2.11
N PRO A 109 -3.59 -9.10 -2.04
CA PRO A 109 -3.74 -8.16 -3.13
C PRO A 109 -2.82 -8.54 -4.29
N ASP A 110 -3.24 -8.19 -5.50
CA ASP A 110 -2.43 -8.36 -6.71
C ASP A 110 -1.32 -7.30 -6.73
N LEU A 111 -0.24 -7.61 -6.00
CA LEU A 111 0.96 -6.80 -5.88
C LEU A 111 2.17 -7.62 -6.32
N PRO A 112 3.18 -7.00 -6.95
CA PRO A 112 4.40 -7.71 -7.33
C PRO A 112 5.10 -8.28 -6.09
N THR A 113 5.58 -9.51 -6.21
CA THR A 113 6.37 -10.20 -5.18
C THR A 113 7.83 -10.23 -5.59
N TYR A 114 8.72 -10.43 -4.62
CA TYR A 114 10.15 -10.60 -4.93
C TYR A 114 10.36 -11.87 -5.75
N THR A 115 11.01 -11.72 -6.90
CA THR A 115 11.46 -12.85 -7.72
C THR A 115 12.82 -13.32 -7.23
N GLY A 116 12.95 -14.63 -6.96
CA GLY A 116 14.22 -15.26 -6.65
C GLY A 116 15.10 -15.40 -7.89
N THR A 117 16.39 -15.71 -7.70
CA THR A 117 17.37 -15.87 -8.78
C THR A 117 17.04 -16.98 -9.78
N ASP A 118 16.17 -17.92 -9.42
CA ASP A 118 15.74 -19.04 -10.28
C ASP A 118 14.31 -18.89 -10.84
N GLY A 119 13.72 -17.69 -10.76
CA GLY A 119 12.36 -17.43 -11.25
C GLY A 119 11.25 -17.94 -10.32
N GLU A 120 11.59 -18.41 -9.11
CA GLU A 120 10.61 -18.65 -8.06
C GLU A 120 10.01 -17.31 -7.58
N THR A 121 8.71 -17.17 -7.75
CA THR A 121 7.88 -16.14 -7.13
C THR A 121 7.84 -16.39 -5.62
N ASP A 122 8.08 -15.36 -4.79
CA ASP A 122 8.07 -15.42 -3.31
C ASP A 122 9.37 -15.93 -2.64
N ALA A 123 10.51 -15.36 -3.03
CA ALA A 123 11.82 -15.68 -2.44
C ALA A 123 11.91 -15.50 -0.91
N HIS A 124 11.03 -14.69 -0.31
CA HIS A 124 11.01 -14.42 1.12
C HIS A 124 10.08 -15.35 1.93
N ASN A 125 9.18 -16.09 1.28
CA ASN A 125 8.35 -17.11 1.90
C ASN A 125 8.22 -18.34 0.98
N PRO A 126 9.32 -19.07 0.74
CA PRO A 126 9.28 -20.25 -0.12
C PRO A 126 8.36 -21.28 0.52
N VAL A 127 7.27 -21.63 -0.17
CA VAL A 127 6.48 -22.83 0.15
C VAL A 127 7.40 -24.02 -0.08
N ARG A 128 8.06 -24.49 0.99
CA ARG A 128 8.91 -25.67 0.91
C ARG A 128 8.03 -26.90 0.70
N TYR A 129 7.85 -27.28 -0.56
CA TYR A 129 7.33 -28.58 -0.93
C TYR A 129 8.51 -29.48 -1.32
N GLY A 130 8.76 -30.50 -0.50
CA GLY A 130 9.78 -31.50 -0.78
C GLY A 130 9.47 -32.77 0.00
N SER A 131 9.25 -33.87 -0.70
CA SER A 131 9.41 -35.19 -0.11
C SER A 131 10.89 -35.57 -0.18
N MET A 132 11.35 -36.35 0.81
CA MET A 132 12.72 -36.86 0.84
C MET A 132 12.97 -37.64 -0.47
N PRO A 133 14.04 -37.38 -1.22
CA PRO A 133 14.31 -38.10 -2.46
C PRO A 133 14.34 -39.62 -2.18
N PRO A 134 13.77 -40.45 -3.07
CA PRO A 134 13.60 -41.87 -2.82
C PRO A 134 14.95 -42.53 -2.57
N ASN A 135 15.08 -43.18 -1.40
CA ASN A 135 16.29 -43.90 -1.03
C ASN A 135 16.44 -45.12 -1.96
N ARG A 136 17.47 -45.13 -2.81
CA ARG A 136 17.83 -46.34 -3.55
C ARG A 136 18.63 -47.23 -2.60
N TYR A 137 18.00 -48.29 -2.11
CA TYR A 137 18.72 -49.38 -1.46
C TYR A 137 19.28 -50.27 -2.56
N ASP A 138 20.57 -50.13 -2.85
CA ASP A 138 21.31 -51.15 -3.61
C ASP A 138 21.63 -52.29 -2.63
N TYR A 139 21.15 -53.51 -2.94
CA TYR A 139 21.36 -54.74 -2.17
C TYR A 139 22.57 -55.52 -2.70
#